data_AF-A0A924GMQ5-F1
#
_entry.id   AF-A0A924GMQ5-F1
#
_cell.length_a   1.000
_cell.length_b   1.000
_cell.length_c   1.000
_cell.angle_alpha   90.00
_cell.angle_beta   90.00
_cell.angle_gamma   90.00
#
_symmetry.space_group_name_H-M   'P 1'
#
loop_
_entity.id
_entity.type
_entity.pdbx_description
1 polymer ?
#
loop_
_entity_poly.entity_id
_entity_poly.type
_entity_poly.pdbx_seq_one_letter_code
_entity_poly.pdbx_strand_id
1 'polypeptide(L)'
;MSDVRRWLPWVGGLLGLLALAWVLRSFDVNRFRSILARADLRWLVLVPLPILIEQPVRAWKWRQLLYPLRPIGVLCLFGTIMAGYLLAALIPLGFGTIARSWLVARSEELKVAGVLASVALDRLTDGIVVACLVPLALLSVVFDDPTGGIRKS
;
A
#
# COMPACT_ATOMS: atom_id res chain seq x y z
N MET A 1 18.96 -25.48 10.43
CA MET A 1 18.69 -24.02 10.44
C MET A 1 17.23 -23.70 10.09
N SER A 2 16.25 -24.53 10.50
CA SER A 2 14.83 -24.44 10.09
C SER A 2 13.90 -23.80 11.13
N ASP A 3 14.30 -23.67 12.40
CA ASP A 3 13.39 -23.21 13.46
C ASP A 3 13.29 -21.69 13.60
N VAL A 4 14.36 -20.95 13.30
CA VAL A 4 14.41 -19.48 13.48
C VAL A 4 13.36 -18.75 12.64
N ARG A 5 13.02 -19.29 11.46
CA ARG A 5 12.06 -18.68 10.52
C ARG A 5 10.60 -18.80 10.96
N ARG A 6 10.28 -19.72 11.89
CA ARG A 6 8.91 -19.97 12.36
C ARG A 6 8.45 -18.98 13.44
N TRP A 7 9.38 -18.37 14.18
CA TRP A 7 9.07 -17.43 15.28
C TRP A 7 8.99 -15.98 14.82
N LEU A 8 9.65 -15.64 13.72
CA LEU A 8 9.70 -14.29 13.17
C LEU A 8 8.32 -13.61 12.96
N PRO A 9 7.28 -14.28 12.42
CA PRO A 9 5.96 -13.65 12.27
C PRO A 9 5.27 -13.37 13.61
N TRP A 10 5.52 -14.17 14.65
CA TRP A 10 4.95 -13.97 15.99
C TRP A 10 5.59 -12.78 16.69
N VAL A 11 6.91 -12.62 16.56
CA VAL A 11 7.65 -11.46 17.09
C VAL A 11 7.19 -10.18 16.40
N GLY A 12 7.06 -10.19 15.07
CA GLY A 12 6.54 -9.05 14.31
C GLY A 12 5.10 -8.70 14.69
N GLY A 13 4.25 -9.72 14.84
CA GLY A 13 2.87 -9.56 15.30
C GLY A 13 2.80 -8.92 16.69
N LEU A 14 3.57 -9.44 17.65
CA LEU A 14 3.62 -8.93 19.02
C LEU A 14 4.14 -7.48 19.07
N LEU A 15 5.22 -7.18 18.34
CA LEU A 15 5.79 -5.84 18.24
C LEU A 15 4.77 -4.86 17.65
N GLY A 16 4.06 -5.24 16.58
CA GLY A 16 3.01 -4.43 15.98
C GLY A 16 1.85 -4.18 16.94
N LEU A 17 1.45 -5.19 17.71
CA LEU A 17 0.37 -5.09 18.71
C LEU A 17 0.77 -4.15 19.87
N LEU A 18 2.01 -4.24 20.34
CA LEU A 18 2.55 -3.34 21.37
C LEU A 18 2.65 -1.90 20.86
N ALA A 19 3.13 -1.69 19.64
CA ALA A 19 3.19 -0.37 19.01
C ALA A 19 1.79 0.22 18.84
N LEU A 20 0.82 -0.58 18.38
CA LEU A 20 -0.57 -0.16 18.25
C LEU A 20 -1.17 0.21 19.62
N ALA A 21 -0.97 -0.62 20.64
CA ALA A 21 -1.43 -0.34 22.00
C ALA A 21 -0.81 0.94 22.57
N TRP A 22 0.48 1.18 22.29
CA TRP A 22 1.19 2.39 22.70
C TRP A 22 0.58 3.65 22.06
N VAL A 23 0.34 3.62 20.75
CA VAL A 23 -0.25 4.74 20.01
C VAL A 23 -1.70 4.99 20.43
N LEU A 24 -2.48 3.92 20.64
CA LEU A 24 -3.89 4.04 21.06
C LEU A 24 -4.03 4.56 22.50
N ARG A 25 -3.02 4.38 23.36
CA ARG A 25 -3.06 4.86 24.76
C ARG A 25 -3.21 6.37 24.87
N SER A 26 -2.66 7.12 23.91
CA SER A 26 -2.75 8.58 23.85
C SER A 26 -3.85 9.08 22.90
N PHE A 27 -4.69 8.18 22.38
CA PHE A 27 -5.72 8.54 21.42
C PHE A 27 -6.95 9.12 22.13
N ASP A 28 -7.11 10.44 22.05
CA ASP A 28 -8.30 11.13 22.56
C ASP A 28 -9.46 11.03 21.55
N VAL A 29 -10.38 10.10 21.83
CA VAL A 29 -11.56 9.84 21.00
C VAL A 29 -12.47 11.07 20.90
N ASN A 30 -12.56 11.89 21.94
CA ASN A 30 -13.40 13.09 21.93
C ASN A 30 -12.81 14.15 21.00
N ARG A 31 -11.48 14.33 21.07
CA ARG A 31 -10.77 15.23 20.15
C ARG A 31 -10.92 14.75 18.70
N PHE A 32 -10.78 13.45 18.43
CA PHE A 32 -10.97 12.87 17.10
C PHE A 32 -12.37 13.15 16.52
N ARG A 33 -13.43 12.94 17.31
CA ARG A 33 -14.81 13.23 16.89
C ARG A 33 -15.02 14.71 16.60
N SER A 34 -14.45 15.61 17.40
CA SER A 34 -14.56 17.05 17.18
C SER A 34 -13.89 17.50 15.88
N ILE A 35 -12.77 16.87 15.51
CA ILE A 35 -12.07 17.12 14.25
C ILE A 35 -12.87 16.56 13.08
N LEU A 36 -13.42 15.34 13.23
CA LEU A 36 -14.24 14.72 12.19
C LEU A 36 -15.53 15.52 11.91
N ALA A 37 -16.15 16.08 12.95
CA ALA A 37 -17.34 16.94 12.81
C ALA A 37 -17.04 18.28 12.11
N ARG A 38 -15.77 18.73 12.11
CA ARG A 38 -15.32 19.94 11.42
C ARG A 38 -14.58 19.64 10.12
N ALA A 39 -14.45 18.36 9.75
CA ALA A 39 -13.71 17.97 8.57
C ALA A 39 -14.46 18.41 7.32
N ASP A 40 -13.74 19.07 6.41
CA ASP A 40 -14.32 19.47 5.13
C ASP A 40 -14.48 18.24 4.23
N LEU A 41 -15.73 17.95 3.88
CA LEU A 41 -16.13 16.83 3.02
C LEU A 41 -15.42 16.84 1.65
N ARG A 42 -14.95 18.00 1.18
CA ARG A 42 -14.20 18.12 -0.08
C ARG A 42 -12.93 17.28 -0.04
N TRP A 43 -12.17 17.33 1.05
CA TRP A 43 -10.95 16.54 1.21
C TRP A 43 -11.23 15.06 1.36
N LEU A 44 -12.36 14.71 1.98
CA LEU A 44 -12.80 13.31 2.11
C LEU A 44 -13.02 12.65 0.74
N VAL A 45 -13.44 13.43 -0.25
CA VAL A 45 -13.62 12.97 -1.64
C VAL A 45 -12.34 13.12 -2.46
N LEU A 46 -11.60 14.24 -2.29
CA LEU A 46 -10.43 14.54 -3.11
C LEU A 46 -9.26 13.58 -2.90
N VAL A 47 -9.09 13.04 -1.69
CA VAL A 47 -7.97 12.13 -1.35
C VAL A 47 -8.13 10.73 -1.97
N PRO A 48 -9.29 10.04 -1.87
CA PRO A 48 -9.44 8.72 -2.48
C PRO A 48 -9.56 8.78 -4.01
N LEU A 49 -9.97 9.91 -4.59
CA LEU A 49 -10.16 10.05 -6.04
C LEU A 49 -8.89 9.75 -6.87
N PRO A 50 -7.70 10.33 -6.58
CA PRO A 50 -6.47 9.97 -7.27
C PRO A 50 -6.08 8.51 -7.07
N ILE A 51 -6.31 7.94 -5.87
CA ILE A 51 -6.04 6.52 -5.59
C ILE A 51 -6.92 5.63 -6.47
N LEU A 52 -8.19 5.99 -6.66
CA LEU A 52 -9.13 5.29 -7.52
C LEU A 52 -8.76 5.41 -9.00
N ILE A 53 -8.27 6.58 -9.43
CA ILE A 53 -7.79 6.82 -10.80
C ILE A 53 -6.46 6.08 -11.08
N GLU A 54 -5.61 5.89 -10.07
CA GLU A 54 -4.35 5.16 -10.20
C GLU A 54 -4.58 3.69 -10.56
N GLN A 55 -5.62 3.06 -10.01
CA GLN A 55 -5.91 1.64 -10.24
C GLN A 55 -6.12 1.26 -11.73
N PRO A 56 -6.97 1.95 -12.51
CA PRO A 56 -7.13 1.66 -13.93
C PRO A 56 -5.89 2.01 -14.76
N VAL A 57 -5.14 3.06 -14.40
CA VAL A 57 -3.86 3.39 -15.06
C VAL A 57 -2.85 2.25 -14.85
N ARG A 58 -2.78 1.71 -13.62
CA ARG A 58 -1.97 0.52 -13.32
C ARG A 58 -2.44 -0.67 -14.15
N ALA A 59 -3.73 -0.98 -14.18
CA ALA A 59 -4.25 -2.08 -14.99
C ALA A 59 -3.94 -1.92 -16.49
N TRP A 60 -4.01 -0.70 -17.03
CA TRP A 60 -3.63 -0.41 -18.40
C TRP A 60 -2.13 -0.61 -18.66
N LYS A 61 -1.25 -0.09 -17.78
CA LYS A 61 0.21 -0.32 -17.84
C LYS A 61 0.52 -1.81 -17.86
N TRP A 62 -0.14 -2.56 -17.01
CA TRP A 62 0.01 -4.00 -16.89
C TRP A 62 -0.46 -4.75 -18.13
N ARG A 63 -1.57 -4.32 -18.77
CA ARG A 63 -1.98 -4.86 -20.07
C ARG A 63 -0.91 -4.65 -21.14
N GLN A 64 -0.25 -3.50 -21.18
CA GLN A 64 0.84 -3.26 -22.15
C GLN A 64 2.03 -4.20 -21.91
N LEU A 65 2.41 -4.41 -20.65
CA LEU A 65 3.49 -5.34 -20.27
C LEU A 65 3.15 -6.82 -20.56
N LEU A 66 1.88 -7.21 -20.40
CA LEU A 66 1.40 -8.59 -20.59
C LEU A 66 0.96 -8.87 -22.03
N TYR A 67 0.80 -7.86 -22.88
CA TYR A 67 0.40 -8.00 -24.28
C TYR A 67 1.25 -9.02 -25.08
N PRO A 68 2.59 -9.11 -24.90
CA PRO A 68 3.40 -10.12 -25.58
C PRO A 68 3.17 -11.56 -25.09
N LEU A 69 2.59 -11.73 -23.90
CA LEU A 69 2.41 -13.03 -23.25
C LEU A 69 1.03 -13.61 -23.51
N ARG A 70 -0.04 -12.81 -23.37
CA ARG A 70 -1.42 -13.16 -23.78
C ARG A 70 -2.29 -11.89 -23.90
N PRO A 71 -3.14 -11.78 -24.94
CA PRO A 71 -4.11 -10.69 -25.05
C PRO A 71 -5.26 -10.91 -24.05
N ILE A 72 -5.20 -10.23 -22.90
CA ILE A 72 -6.24 -10.24 -21.86
C ILE A 72 -6.99 -8.90 -21.88
N GLY A 73 -8.32 -8.93 -21.69
CA GLY A 73 -9.14 -7.72 -21.61
C GLY A 73 -8.86 -6.90 -20.34
N VAL A 74 -8.84 -5.56 -20.47
CA VAL A 74 -8.55 -4.62 -19.35
C VAL A 74 -9.49 -4.83 -18.16
N LEU A 75 -10.78 -5.03 -18.43
CA LEU A 75 -11.81 -5.17 -17.39
C LEU A 75 -11.68 -6.48 -16.60
N CYS A 76 -11.32 -7.57 -17.27
CA CYS A 76 -11.07 -8.87 -16.63
C CYS A 76 -9.84 -8.77 -15.72
N LEU A 77 -8.74 -8.21 -16.26
CA LEU A 77 -7.51 -7.97 -15.50
C LEU A 77 -7.74 -7.06 -14.30
N PHE A 78 -8.52 -5.99 -14.47
CA PHE A 78 -8.89 -5.08 -13.38
C PHE A 78 -9.70 -5.78 -12.29
N GLY A 79 -10.72 -6.56 -12.65
CA GLY A 79 -11.54 -7.33 -11.70
C GLY A 79 -10.70 -8.30 -10.88
N THR A 80 -9.77 -9.01 -11.52
CA THR A 80 -8.88 -9.95 -10.85
C THR A 80 -7.86 -9.25 -9.95
N ILE A 81 -7.32 -8.11 -10.36
CA ILE A 81 -6.46 -7.25 -9.53
C ILE A 81 -7.22 -6.81 -8.27
N MET A 82 -8.46 -6.34 -8.40
CA MET A 82 -9.31 -5.90 -7.29
C MET A 82 -9.69 -7.04 -6.35
N ALA A 83 -10.06 -8.21 -6.87
CA ALA A 83 -10.30 -9.41 -6.07
C ALA A 83 -9.05 -9.83 -5.28
N GLY A 84 -7.88 -9.69 -5.90
CA GLY A 84 -6.60 -9.85 -5.26
C GLY A 84 -6.35 -8.87 -4.11
N TYR A 85 -6.67 -7.59 -4.29
CA TYR A 85 -6.57 -6.58 -3.20
C TYR A 85 -7.52 -6.89 -2.05
N LEU A 86 -8.75 -7.31 -2.35
CA LEU A 86 -9.72 -7.75 -1.35
C LEU A 86 -9.19 -8.93 -0.54
N LEU A 87 -8.62 -9.95 -1.18
CA LEU A 87 -8.02 -11.08 -0.49
C LEU A 87 -6.83 -10.68 0.38
N ALA A 88 -5.99 -9.76 -0.11
CA ALA A 88 -4.87 -9.23 0.66
C ALA A 88 -5.31 -8.43 1.89
N ALA A 89 -6.44 -7.73 1.81
CA ALA A 89 -7.02 -7.01 2.95
C ALA A 89 -7.62 -7.96 4.01
N LEU A 90 -8.14 -9.11 3.58
CA LEU A 90 -8.71 -10.12 4.46
C LEU A 90 -7.67 -11.01 5.15
N ILE A 91 -6.44 -11.09 4.62
CA ILE A 91 -5.38 -11.94 5.16
C ILE A 91 -4.41 -11.11 6.00
N PRO A 92 -4.44 -11.25 7.35
CA PRO A 92 -3.52 -10.54 8.22
C PRO A 92 -2.10 -11.12 8.14
N LEU A 93 -1.11 -10.39 8.68
CA LEU A 93 0.28 -10.84 8.90
C LEU A 93 1.18 -10.94 7.66
N GLY A 94 0.92 -10.15 6.61
CA GLY A 94 1.87 -9.98 5.50
C GLY A 94 1.87 -11.09 4.45
N PHE A 95 1.07 -12.15 4.65
CA PHE A 95 0.83 -13.19 3.64
C PHE A 95 -0.17 -12.77 2.56
N GLY A 96 -0.84 -11.63 2.73
CA GLY A 96 -1.86 -11.13 1.81
C GLY A 96 -1.36 -10.96 0.37
N THR A 97 -0.09 -10.58 0.19
CA THR A 97 0.51 -10.41 -1.14
C THR A 97 0.70 -11.75 -1.88
N ILE A 98 1.10 -12.79 -1.15
CA ILE A 98 1.30 -14.14 -1.71
C ILE A 98 -0.07 -14.76 -2.02
N ALA A 99 -1.02 -14.66 -1.09
CA ALA A 99 -2.37 -15.17 -1.27
C ALA A 99 -3.10 -14.47 -2.44
N ARG A 100 -2.93 -13.14 -2.57
CA ARG A 100 -3.39 -12.37 -3.73
C ARG A 100 -2.86 -12.94 -5.04
N SER A 101 -1.54 -13.14 -5.13
CA SER A 101 -0.90 -13.62 -6.35
C SER A 101 -1.35 -15.03 -6.73
N TRP A 102 -1.62 -15.89 -5.74
CA TRP A 102 -2.14 -17.24 -5.96
C TRP A 102 -3.58 -17.22 -6.46
N LEU A 103 -4.46 -16.38 -5.87
CA LEU A 103 -5.86 -16.26 -6.31
C LEU A 103 -5.94 -15.71 -7.74
N VAL A 104 -5.21 -14.64 -8.05
CA VAL A 104 -5.16 -14.06 -9.40
C VAL A 104 -4.70 -15.08 -10.44
N ALA A 105 -3.68 -15.88 -10.12
CA ALA A 105 -3.20 -16.93 -11.01
C ALA A 105 -4.22 -18.06 -11.21
N ARG A 106 -4.97 -18.42 -10.16
CA ARG A 106 -6.02 -19.43 -10.19
C ARG A 106 -7.24 -18.97 -11.01
N SER A 107 -7.65 -17.71 -10.85
CA SER A 107 -8.85 -17.15 -11.49
C SER A 107 -8.70 -16.89 -12.98
N GLU A 108 -7.49 -16.61 -13.46
CA GLU A 108 -7.22 -16.26 -14.88
C GLU A 108 -6.53 -17.42 -15.66
N GLU A 109 -6.41 -18.61 -15.06
CA GLU A 109 -5.66 -19.75 -15.60
C GLU A 109 -4.22 -19.39 -16.01
N LEU A 110 -3.64 -18.39 -15.37
CA LEU A 110 -2.29 -17.91 -15.64
C LEU A 110 -1.29 -18.70 -14.83
N LYS A 111 -0.09 -18.92 -15.40
CA LYS A 111 1.02 -19.49 -14.64
C LYS A 111 1.29 -18.61 -13.42
N VAL A 112 1.21 -19.20 -12.22
CA VAL A 112 1.50 -18.54 -10.93
C VAL A 112 2.82 -17.78 -10.97
N ALA A 113 3.83 -18.33 -11.66
CA ALA A 113 5.12 -17.69 -11.89
C ALA A 113 5.03 -16.34 -12.63
N GLY A 114 4.15 -16.20 -13.63
CA GLY A 114 3.95 -14.96 -14.38
C GLY A 114 3.25 -13.88 -13.55
N VAL A 115 2.27 -14.26 -12.75
CA VAL A 115 1.59 -13.34 -11.82
C VAL A 115 2.56 -12.88 -10.72
N LEU A 116 3.33 -13.81 -10.13
CA LEU A 116 4.36 -13.48 -9.15
C LEU A 116 5.45 -12.56 -9.73
N ALA A 117 5.93 -12.83 -10.95
CA ALA A 117 6.93 -11.99 -11.62
C ALA A 117 6.40 -10.57 -11.83
N SER A 118 5.14 -10.43 -12.22
CA SER A 118 4.53 -9.13 -12.44
C SER A 118 4.32 -8.37 -11.13
N VAL A 119 3.88 -9.06 -10.06
CA VAL A 119 3.77 -8.46 -8.72
C VAL A 119 5.14 -8.04 -8.19
N ALA A 120 6.17 -8.87 -8.39
CA ALA A 120 7.54 -8.55 -8.01
C ALA A 120 8.06 -7.31 -8.75
N LEU A 121 7.79 -7.21 -10.07
CA LEU A 121 8.17 -6.05 -10.87
C LEU A 121 7.48 -4.76 -10.37
N ASP A 122 6.21 -4.83 -10.00
CA ASP A 122 5.49 -3.70 -9.41
C ASP A 122 6.11 -3.27 -8.08
N ARG A 123 6.43 -4.23 -7.20
CA ARG A 123 7.05 -3.94 -5.91
C ARG A 123 8.45 -3.37 -6.05
N LEU A 124 9.22 -3.84 -7.03
CA LEU A 124 10.52 -3.25 -7.39
C LEU A 124 10.35 -1.83 -7.90
N THR A 125 9.38 -1.58 -8.78
CA THR A 125 9.10 -0.26 -9.33
C THR A 125 8.67 0.71 -8.24
N ASP A 126 7.71 0.33 -7.39
CA ASP A 126 7.25 1.15 -6.26
C ASP A 126 8.43 1.42 -5.30
N GLY A 127 9.25 0.41 -5.03
CA GLY A 127 10.46 0.54 -4.21
C GLY A 127 11.46 1.56 -4.78
N ILE A 128 11.73 1.50 -6.09
CA ILE A 128 12.62 2.45 -6.78
C ILE A 128 12.02 3.86 -6.74
N VAL A 129 10.74 4.01 -7.05
CA VAL A 129 10.05 5.30 -7.04
C VAL A 129 10.13 5.94 -5.65
N VAL A 130 9.81 5.18 -4.59
CA VAL A 130 9.93 5.67 -3.21
C VAL A 130 11.38 5.98 -2.84
N ALA A 131 12.33 5.11 -3.20
CA ALA A 131 13.74 5.31 -2.92
C ALA A 131 14.33 6.56 -3.62
N CYS A 132 13.79 6.95 -4.77
CA CYS A 132 14.19 8.19 -5.46
C CYS A 132 13.42 9.41 -4.93
N LEU A 133 12.10 9.29 -4.72
CA LEU A 133 11.26 10.41 -4.32
C LEU A 133 11.46 10.82 -2.86
N VAL A 134 11.66 9.88 -1.93
CA VAL A 134 11.82 10.22 -0.51
C VAL A 134 13.05 11.10 -0.27
N PRO A 135 14.25 10.77 -0.77
CA PRO A 135 15.40 11.67 -0.68
C PRO A 135 15.15 13.01 -1.36
N LEU A 136 14.53 13.03 -2.54
CA LEU A 136 14.21 14.28 -3.25
C LEU A 136 13.23 15.16 -2.48
N ALA A 137 12.20 14.56 -1.87
CA ALA A 137 11.24 15.22 -1.01
C ALA A 137 11.92 15.76 0.25
N LEU A 138 12.79 14.97 0.89
CA LEU A 138 13.56 15.42 2.04
C LEU A 138 14.50 16.58 1.69
N LEU A 139 15.14 16.55 0.51
CA LEU A 139 15.99 17.64 0.05
C LEU A 139 15.21 18.90 -0.33
N SER A 140 13.97 18.78 -0.80
CA SER A 140 13.10 19.92 -1.13
C SER A 140 12.35 20.50 0.08
N VAL A 141 12.13 19.70 1.14
CA VAL A 141 11.54 20.13 2.41
C VAL A 141 12.58 20.79 3.34
N VAL A 142 13.87 20.74 2.98
CA VAL A 142 14.92 21.47 3.68
C VAL A 142 14.86 22.96 3.32
N PHE A 143 14.24 23.72 4.23
CA PHE A 143 14.10 25.17 4.37
C PHE A 143 12.90 25.87 3.70
N ASP A 144 11.76 25.79 4.39
CA ASP A 144 11.03 26.99 4.79
C ASP A 144 10.82 26.92 6.32
N ASP A 145 11.62 27.66 7.08
CA ASP A 145 11.33 27.97 8.49
C ASP A 145 10.55 29.30 8.50
N PRO A 146 9.21 29.31 8.68
CA PRO A 146 8.45 30.55 8.69
C PRO A 146 8.46 31.22 10.08
N THR A 147 9.16 30.67 11.07
CA THR A 147 9.15 31.21 12.44
C THR A 147 10.51 31.10 13.12
N GLY A 148 11.48 31.86 12.60
CA GLY A 148 12.70 32.25 13.32
C GLY A 148 12.42 33.19 14.51
N GLY A 149 11.68 32.70 15.51
CA GLY A 149 11.22 33.48 16.66
C GLY A 149 11.45 32.76 17.99
N ILE A 150 12.66 32.28 18.26
CA ILE A 150 13.04 31.83 19.61
C ILE A 150 13.29 33.08 20.47
N ARG A 151 12.22 33.67 21.00
CA ARG A 151 12.33 34.64 22.09
C ARG A 151 12.55 33.85 23.39
N LYS A 152 13.80 33.79 23.85
CA LYS A 152 14.10 33.48 25.25
C LYS A 152 13.72 34.69 26.10
N SER A 153 12.82 34.51 27.07
CA SER A 153 12.76 35.29 28.31
C SER A 153 12.48 34.34 29.45
#